data_AF-A0A925H749-F1
#
_entry.id   AF-A0A925H749-F1
#
_cell.length_a   1.000
_cell.length_b   1.000
_cell.length_c   1.000
_cell.angle_alpha   90.00
_cell.angle_beta   90.00
_cell.angle_gamma   90.00
#
_symmetry.space_group_name_H-M   'P 1'
#
loop_
_entity.id
_entity.type
_entity.pdbx_description
1 polymer ?
#
loop_
_entity_poly.entity_id
_entity_poly.type
_entity_poly.pdbx_seq_one_letter_code
_entity_poly.pdbx_strand_id
1 'polypeptide(L)'
;MAAVLDKKALMRDKRAQGIAAMGLVNREADRFRVTTPTLRGRRASYEVWRDEAGKVRCTCLEFEEQSATEPNYRCEHILAVKHAVLNKSTEAAATATKPSAKETAPQAQGALVEDVVAAETPNTNTQPASEKHGEAAAEAQPRATRKTPRFAREQNEQPETLRPEAVKPPTEATPLSSLADNEDIEERAMTKKATAHVQEPADEQEFITADEYAEQHTTSAQVVPLSFAKTLSTLKQPVDPRLIKTREGWTDRQGNKHMVEYVEWHAVADILDRVAPTWSHSVRGIVQIGDMVAVTCAISIDGVTREGVGTGNADNETGIKKAEHDALKRAAIKFGIARELYQRESDVIETQGQGPQPGEFPRDPLAKSMADLVTPKQLGMIRALAREAGVDHDEESQAVMRVRTEELSKRAASSFIDHLKKVQNEQGFEVRRAS
;
A
#
# COMPACT_ATOMS: atom_id res chain seq x y z
N MET A 1 -30.46 14.33 -15.67
CA MET A 1 -29.09 14.52 -16.16
C MET A 1 -28.14 15.09 -15.10
N ALA A 2 -28.53 16.13 -14.34
CA ALA A 2 -27.70 16.81 -13.31
C ALA A 2 -26.68 15.91 -12.56
N ALA A 3 -27.13 14.88 -11.84
CA ALA A 3 -26.28 13.97 -11.06
C ALA A 3 -25.13 13.26 -11.84
N VAL A 4 -25.18 13.24 -13.18
CA VAL A 4 -24.09 12.70 -14.03
C VAL A 4 -23.01 13.77 -14.29
N LEU A 5 -23.39 15.05 -14.33
CA LEU A 5 -22.47 16.19 -14.43
C LEU A 5 -21.66 16.33 -13.13
N ASP A 6 -22.31 16.21 -11.99
CA ASP A 6 -21.67 16.26 -10.66
C ASP A 6 -20.55 15.22 -10.53
N LYS A 7 -20.79 13.98 -10.98
CA LYS A 7 -19.77 12.92 -10.97
C LYS A 7 -18.60 13.23 -11.90
N LYS A 8 -18.82 13.87 -13.05
CA LYS A 8 -17.72 14.33 -13.94
C LYS A 8 -16.91 15.44 -13.28
N ALA A 9 -17.57 16.45 -12.71
CA ALA A 9 -16.91 17.56 -12.02
C ALA A 9 -16.06 17.08 -10.82
N LEU A 10 -16.59 16.17 -10.00
CA LEU A 10 -15.88 15.60 -8.85
C LEU A 10 -14.68 14.74 -9.27
N MET A 11 -14.75 14.00 -10.38
CA MET A 11 -13.60 13.28 -10.92
C MET A 11 -12.53 14.23 -11.50
N ARG A 12 -12.94 15.34 -12.13
CA ARG A 12 -12.04 16.37 -12.66
C ARG A 12 -11.28 17.09 -11.53
N ASP A 13 -11.96 17.46 -10.44
CA ASP A 13 -11.30 18.07 -9.28
C ASP A 13 -10.33 17.10 -8.58
N LYS A 14 -10.69 15.80 -8.45
CA LYS A 14 -9.77 14.79 -7.91
C LYS A 14 -8.49 14.62 -8.75
N ARG A 15 -8.59 14.66 -10.09
CA ARG A 15 -7.39 14.67 -10.96
C ARG A 15 -6.57 15.95 -10.78
N ALA A 16 -7.22 17.09 -10.68
CA ALA A 16 -6.58 18.39 -10.44
C ALA A 16 -5.81 18.44 -9.10
N GLN A 17 -6.39 17.91 -8.03
CA GLN A 17 -5.71 17.74 -6.74
C GLN A 17 -4.47 16.85 -6.87
N GLY A 18 -4.56 15.74 -7.60
CA GLY A 18 -3.43 14.85 -7.88
C GLY A 18 -2.29 15.54 -8.65
N ILE A 19 -2.61 16.31 -9.69
CA ILE A 19 -1.62 17.07 -10.49
C ILE A 19 -0.89 18.10 -9.60
N ALA A 20 -1.62 18.81 -8.72
CA ALA A 20 -1.04 19.75 -7.77
C ALA A 20 -0.17 19.05 -6.72
N ALA A 21 -0.62 17.92 -6.16
CA ALA A 21 0.10 17.15 -5.14
C ALA A 21 1.39 16.48 -5.69
N MET A 22 1.43 16.15 -6.98
CA MET A 22 2.65 15.67 -7.66
C MET A 22 3.64 16.79 -8.02
N GLY A 23 3.37 18.05 -7.63
CA GLY A 23 4.24 19.19 -7.90
C GLY A 23 4.27 19.62 -9.38
N LEU A 24 3.36 19.13 -10.22
CA LEU A 24 3.38 19.32 -11.68
C LEU A 24 2.80 20.69 -12.13
N VAL A 25 2.92 21.71 -11.28
CA VAL A 25 2.39 23.07 -11.50
C VAL A 25 3.49 24.10 -11.24
N ASN A 26 4.17 24.49 -12.32
CA ASN A 26 5.22 25.50 -12.30
C ASN A 26 4.63 26.89 -12.56
N ARG A 27 5.25 27.94 -12.02
CA ARG A 27 4.88 29.34 -12.29
C ARG A 27 5.96 29.98 -13.17
N GLU A 28 5.54 30.49 -14.32
CA GLU A 28 6.38 31.12 -15.34
C GLU A 28 5.87 32.57 -15.52
N ALA A 29 6.43 33.48 -14.72
CA ALA A 29 5.95 34.86 -14.53
C ALA A 29 4.44 34.93 -14.18
N ASP A 30 3.60 35.38 -15.10
CA ASP A 30 2.14 35.50 -14.93
C ASP A 30 1.35 34.31 -15.52
N ARG A 31 2.05 33.31 -16.03
CA ARG A 31 1.49 32.03 -16.49
C ARG A 31 1.85 30.91 -15.50
N PHE A 32 1.09 29.83 -15.57
CA PHE A 32 1.40 28.58 -14.90
C PHE A 32 1.48 27.46 -15.93
N ARG A 33 2.59 26.71 -15.95
CA ARG A 33 2.73 25.50 -16.77
C ARG A 33 2.31 24.29 -15.94
N VAL A 34 1.24 23.64 -16.39
CA VAL A 34 0.67 22.44 -15.77
C VAL A 34 1.05 21.24 -16.61
N THR A 35 1.70 20.25 -16.01
CA THR A 35 2.12 19.02 -16.72
C THR A 35 1.23 17.85 -16.32
N THR A 36 0.65 17.17 -17.30
CA THR A 36 -0.27 16.05 -17.08
C THR A 36 0.39 14.74 -17.53
N PRO A 37 0.54 13.75 -16.62
CA PRO A 37 1.17 12.47 -16.96
C PRO A 37 0.22 11.62 -17.81
N THR A 38 0.67 11.15 -18.98
CA THR A 38 -0.11 10.21 -19.80
C THR A 38 0.35 8.77 -19.59
N LEU A 39 -0.56 7.81 -19.81
CA LEU A 39 -0.31 6.36 -19.65
C LEU A 39 0.79 5.80 -20.56
N ARG A 40 1.33 6.58 -21.51
CA ARG A 40 2.41 6.17 -22.44
C ARG A 40 3.74 6.89 -22.16
N GLY A 41 3.95 7.37 -20.93
CA GLY A 41 5.18 8.06 -20.50
C GLY A 41 5.36 9.48 -21.05
N ARG A 42 4.79 9.79 -22.23
CA ARG A 42 4.72 11.15 -22.78
C ARG A 42 4.05 12.10 -21.77
N ARG A 43 4.66 13.26 -21.56
CA ARG A 43 4.11 14.34 -20.73
C ARG A 43 3.51 15.39 -21.67
N ALA A 44 2.27 15.80 -21.41
CA ALA A 44 1.67 16.96 -22.06
C ALA A 44 1.77 18.15 -21.10
N SER A 45 2.19 19.32 -21.58
CA SER A 45 2.19 20.55 -20.78
C SER A 45 1.18 21.55 -21.35
N TYR A 46 0.41 22.17 -20.47
CA TYR A 46 -0.60 23.18 -20.80
C TYR A 46 -0.33 24.44 -20.01
N GLU A 47 -0.58 25.60 -20.62
CA GLU A 47 -0.45 26.87 -19.93
C GLU A 47 -1.80 27.28 -19.35
N VAL A 48 -1.77 27.95 -18.20
CA VAL A 48 -2.91 28.56 -17.50
C VAL A 48 -2.54 29.99 -17.13
N TRP A 49 -3.33 30.96 -17.57
CA TRP A 49 -3.05 32.39 -17.38
C TRP A 49 -4.35 33.18 -17.20
N ARG A 50 -4.25 34.50 -17.01
CA ARG A 50 -5.39 35.42 -17.09
C ARG A 50 -5.29 36.22 -18.38
N ASP A 51 -6.41 36.38 -19.08
CA ASP A 51 -6.51 37.34 -20.18
C ASP A 51 -6.61 38.79 -19.66
N GLU A 52 -6.62 39.76 -20.57
CA GLU A 52 -6.69 41.20 -20.27
C GLU A 52 -7.99 41.59 -19.52
N ALA A 53 -9.04 40.80 -19.65
CA ALA A 53 -10.29 40.94 -18.89
C ALA A 53 -10.22 40.24 -17.50
N GLY A 54 -9.05 39.74 -17.10
CA GLY A 54 -8.80 39.03 -15.85
C GLY A 54 -9.35 37.60 -15.80
N LYS A 55 -9.99 37.11 -16.88
CA LYS A 55 -10.60 35.77 -16.93
C LYS A 55 -9.52 34.71 -17.10
N VAL A 56 -9.63 33.62 -16.34
CA VAL A 56 -8.67 32.51 -16.41
C VAL A 56 -8.87 31.72 -17.70
N ARG A 57 -7.78 31.43 -18.40
CA ARG A 57 -7.70 30.66 -19.65
C ARG A 57 -6.77 29.46 -19.51
N CYS A 58 -6.88 28.49 -20.40
CA CYS A 58 -5.97 27.36 -20.52
C CYS A 58 -5.82 26.89 -21.97
N THR A 59 -4.66 26.37 -22.37
CA THR A 59 -4.40 25.83 -23.72
C THR A 59 -4.92 24.41 -23.95
N CYS A 60 -5.57 23.77 -22.97
CA CYS A 60 -6.06 22.40 -23.18
C CYS A 60 -7.38 22.37 -23.96
N LEU A 61 -7.49 21.44 -24.91
CA LEU A 61 -8.65 21.25 -25.81
C LEU A 61 -10.00 21.18 -25.05
N GLU A 62 -10.05 20.47 -23.91
CA GLU A 62 -11.26 20.37 -23.07
C GLU A 62 -11.78 21.76 -22.59
N PHE A 63 -10.89 22.73 -22.39
CA PHE A 63 -11.26 24.10 -22.02
C PHE A 63 -11.73 24.92 -23.22
N GLU A 64 -11.11 24.75 -24.38
CA GLU A 64 -11.54 25.41 -25.62
C GLU A 64 -12.97 24.99 -26.00
N GLU A 65 -13.24 23.67 -25.97
CA GLU A 65 -14.57 23.11 -26.24
C GLU A 65 -15.64 23.56 -25.22
N GLN A 66 -15.40 23.36 -23.91
CA GLN A 66 -16.44 23.56 -22.89
C GLN A 66 -16.57 25.01 -22.41
N SER A 67 -15.57 25.89 -22.59
CA SER A 67 -15.70 27.30 -22.18
C SER A 67 -16.56 28.16 -23.13
N ALA A 68 -16.85 27.65 -24.34
CA ALA A 68 -17.77 28.26 -25.29
C ALA A 68 -19.25 28.08 -24.89
N THR A 69 -19.60 26.93 -24.29
CA THR A 69 -20.96 26.62 -23.81
C THR A 69 -21.17 26.98 -22.34
N GLU A 70 -20.16 26.75 -21.49
CA GLU A 70 -20.19 27.06 -20.07
C GLU A 70 -19.18 28.18 -19.74
N PRO A 71 -19.58 29.45 -19.63
CA PRO A 71 -18.63 30.55 -19.44
C PRO A 71 -17.87 30.51 -18.10
N ASN A 72 -18.37 29.73 -17.13
CA ASN A 72 -17.76 29.46 -15.83
C ASN A 72 -16.92 28.17 -15.78
N TYR A 73 -16.78 27.47 -16.90
CA TYR A 73 -16.08 26.20 -17.02
C TYR A 73 -14.64 26.24 -16.50
N ARG A 74 -14.19 25.15 -15.87
CA ARG A 74 -12.80 24.95 -15.43
C ARG A 74 -12.35 23.53 -15.74
N CYS A 75 -11.31 23.41 -16.56
CA CYS A 75 -10.59 22.15 -16.78
C CYS A 75 -9.78 21.75 -15.54
N GLU A 76 -9.29 20.52 -15.49
CA GLU A 76 -8.43 20.05 -14.40
C GLU A 76 -7.15 20.85 -14.24
N HIS A 77 -6.59 21.42 -15.31
CA HIS A 77 -5.38 22.26 -15.23
C HIS A 77 -5.63 23.57 -14.47
N ILE A 78 -6.77 24.24 -14.71
CA ILE A 78 -7.18 25.45 -13.97
C ILE A 78 -7.44 25.15 -12.49
N LEU A 79 -8.04 23.98 -12.20
CA LEU A 79 -8.24 23.53 -10.83
C LEU A 79 -6.91 23.14 -10.16
N ALA A 80 -5.94 22.56 -10.88
CA ALA A 80 -4.63 22.21 -10.36
C ALA A 80 -3.84 23.47 -9.94
N VAL A 81 -3.90 24.54 -10.74
CA VAL A 81 -3.33 25.84 -10.36
C VAL A 81 -4.00 26.41 -9.10
N LYS A 82 -5.33 26.33 -8.99
CA LYS A 82 -6.05 26.75 -7.78
C LYS A 82 -5.54 26.00 -6.54
N HIS A 83 -5.44 24.67 -6.62
CA HIS A 83 -4.98 23.83 -5.49
C HIS A 83 -3.50 24.09 -5.16
N ALA A 84 -2.61 24.18 -6.16
CA ALA A 84 -1.19 24.47 -5.96
C ALA A 84 -0.92 25.84 -5.32
N VAL A 85 -1.71 26.88 -5.67
CA VAL A 85 -1.62 28.20 -5.04
C VAL A 85 -2.10 28.16 -3.59
N LEU A 86 -3.22 27.48 -3.31
CA LEU A 86 -3.74 27.33 -1.94
C LEU A 86 -2.74 26.60 -1.03
N ASN A 87 -2.13 25.51 -1.50
CA ASN A 87 -1.14 24.75 -0.74
C ASN A 87 0.07 25.63 -0.37
N LYS A 88 0.63 26.38 -1.32
CA LYS A 88 1.75 27.30 -1.08
C LYS A 88 1.39 28.42 -0.09
N SER A 89 0.14 28.92 -0.12
CA SER A 89 -0.34 29.86 0.90
C SER A 89 -0.42 29.24 2.30
N THR A 90 -0.84 27.98 2.43
CA THR A 90 -0.87 27.28 3.72
C THR A 90 0.52 26.93 4.24
N GLU A 91 1.46 26.55 3.37
CA GLU A 91 2.86 26.30 3.73
C GLU A 91 3.52 27.57 4.28
N ALA A 92 3.38 28.70 3.56
CA ALA A 92 3.92 29.99 4.01
C ALA A 92 3.33 30.43 5.37
N ALA A 93 2.02 30.25 5.57
CA ALA A 93 1.36 30.57 6.84
C ALA A 93 1.89 29.69 7.99
N ALA A 94 2.02 28.38 7.79
CA ALA A 94 2.54 27.45 8.78
C ALA A 94 4.00 27.75 9.17
N THR A 95 4.83 28.14 8.19
CA THR A 95 6.22 28.56 8.44
C THR A 95 6.28 29.84 9.28
N ALA A 96 5.42 30.83 9.01
CA ALA A 96 5.39 32.10 9.75
C ALA A 96 4.99 31.96 11.23
N THR A 97 4.22 30.92 11.59
CA THR A 97 3.77 30.68 12.97
C THR A 97 4.79 30.01 13.90
N LYS A 98 6.02 29.74 13.45
CA LYS A 98 7.07 29.12 14.29
C LYS A 98 7.89 30.22 15.01
N PRO A 99 7.72 30.44 16.33
CA PRO A 99 8.42 31.51 17.03
C PRO A 99 9.93 31.27 17.03
N SER A 100 10.70 32.28 16.59
CA SER A 100 12.16 32.21 16.60
C SER A 100 12.67 32.17 18.05
N ALA A 101 13.23 31.04 18.46
CA ALA A 101 13.88 30.91 19.76
C ALA A 101 15.08 31.87 19.83
N LYS A 102 15.20 32.59 20.95
CA LYS A 102 16.09 33.75 21.09
C LYS A 102 17.46 33.31 21.62
N GLU A 103 18.54 33.55 20.87
CA GLU A 103 19.91 33.31 21.33
C GLU A 103 20.39 34.43 22.27
N THR A 104 20.73 34.10 23.52
CA THR A 104 21.59 34.80 24.51
C THR A 104 21.41 34.10 25.88
N ALA A 105 22.37 33.97 26.79
CA ALA A 105 23.79 34.35 26.87
C ALA A 105 24.51 33.43 27.93
N PRO A 106 25.85 33.48 28.10
CA PRO A 106 26.60 32.62 29.02
C PRO A 106 26.68 33.12 30.49
N GLN A 107 27.39 32.34 31.34
CA GLN A 107 27.46 32.41 32.81
C GLN A 107 28.29 33.58 33.39
N ALA A 108 27.94 34.02 34.63
CA ALA A 108 28.87 34.55 35.65
C ALA A 108 28.22 34.56 37.07
N GLN A 109 29.01 34.78 38.13
CA GLN A 109 28.61 34.71 39.55
C GLN A 109 28.60 36.10 40.23
N GLY A 110 27.85 36.27 41.33
CA GLY A 110 27.89 37.49 42.19
C GLY A 110 27.02 37.34 43.45
N ALA A 111 27.46 37.88 44.59
CA ALA A 111 26.93 37.53 45.92
C ALA A 111 26.09 38.63 46.61
N LEU A 112 25.22 38.18 47.54
CA LEU A 112 24.73 38.81 48.79
C LEU A 112 24.35 40.30 48.84
N VAL A 113 23.15 40.60 49.38
CA VAL A 113 22.94 41.17 50.74
C VAL A 113 21.44 41.15 51.09
N GLU A 114 21.11 41.16 52.38
CA GLU A 114 19.75 41.15 52.94
C GLU A 114 19.09 42.55 52.96
N ASP A 115 17.75 42.65 52.98
CA ASP A 115 17.03 43.12 54.18
C ASP A 115 15.49 42.87 54.07
N VAL A 116 14.77 43.18 55.16
CA VAL A 116 13.36 42.86 55.46
C VAL A 116 12.44 44.07 55.32
N VAL A 117 11.16 43.87 54.95
CA VAL A 117 9.97 44.54 55.51
C VAL A 117 8.68 43.81 55.06
N ALA A 118 7.59 43.97 55.81
CA ALA A 118 6.35 43.21 55.67
C ALA A 118 5.13 44.06 55.23
N ALA A 119 3.95 43.43 55.22
CA ALA A 119 2.63 43.96 54.84
C ALA A 119 2.43 44.16 53.31
N GLU A 120 1.21 44.15 52.76
CA GLU A 120 -0.11 44.01 53.37
C GLU A 120 -1.09 43.32 52.39
N THR A 121 -2.20 42.75 52.89
CA THR A 121 -3.28 42.21 52.06
C THR A 121 -4.55 43.05 52.19
N PRO A 122 -5.28 43.27 51.10
CA PRO A 122 -6.73 43.48 51.19
C PRO A 122 -7.49 42.37 50.46
N ASN A 123 -8.44 41.76 51.17
CA ASN A 123 -9.48 40.90 50.62
C ASN A 123 -10.81 41.65 50.76
N THR A 124 -11.66 41.69 49.73
CA THR A 124 -12.98 42.34 49.84
C THR A 124 -14.00 41.64 48.95
N ASN A 125 -15.16 41.35 49.54
CA ASN A 125 -16.23 40.54 48.98
C ASN A 125 -17.56 41.27 49.19
N THR A 126 -18.35 41.50 48.13
CA THR A 126 -19.76 41.91 48.28
C THR A 126 -20.59 41.45 47.08
N GLN A 127 -21.76 40.87 47.39
CA GLN A 127 -22.85 40.42 46.52
C GLN A 127 -23.89 41.58 46.33
N PRO A 128 -25.16 41.45 45.84
CA PRO A 128 -25.97 40.23 45.55
C PRO A 128 -27.00 40.26 44.39
N ALA A 129 -27.70 39.11 44.23
CA ALA A 129 -29.05 38.91 43.66
C ALA A 129 -29.28 39.19 42.14
N SER A 130 -30.23 38.59 41.41
CA SER A 130 -31.07 37.36 41.53
C SER A 130 -31.70 37.08 40.13
N GLU A 131 -32.68 36.21 39.81
CA GLU A 131 -33.56 35.25 40.52
C GLU A 131 -34.01 34.15 39.49
N LYS A 132 -33.80 32.83 39.71
CA LYS A 132 -34.75 31.82 40.26
C LYS A 132 -36.05 31.57 39.47
N HIS A 133 -36.11 30.45 38.75
CA HIS A 133 -37.25 29.52 38.49
C HIS A 133 -36.67 28.32 37.70
N GLY A 134 -37.09 27.05 37.80
CA GLY A 134 -38.26 26.43 38.45
C GLY A 134 -39.35 26.09 37.41
N GLU A 135 -39.84 24.84 37.25
CA GLU A 135 -39.52 23.58 37.94
C GLU A 135 -39.89 22.32 37.11
N ALA A 136 -39.75 21.13 37.71
CA ALA A 136 -39.75 19.80 37.10
C ALA A 136 -41.11 19.14 36.77
N ALA A 137 -41.07 18.11 35.91
CA ALA A 137 -41.74 16.80 36.09
C ALA A 137 -41.14 15.80 35.04
N ALA A 138 -40.60 14.60 35.31
CA ALA A 138 -40.69 13.58 36.36
C ALA A 138 -41.69 12.43 36.09
N GLU A 139 -41.15 11.26 35.73
CA GLU A 139 -41.71 9.94 36.07
C GLU A 139 -40.56 8.93 36.24
N ALA A 140 -40.77 7.81 36.95
CA ALA A 140 -39.66 7.00 37.48
C ALA A 140 -40.01 5.50 37.70
N GLN A 141 -38.97 4.74 38.10
CA GLN A 141 -38.95 3.40 38.73
C GLN A 141 -38.64 2.19 37.81
N PRO A 142 -38.13 1.04 38.35
CA PRO A 142 -37.00 0.98 39.29
C PRO A 142 -36.01 -0.21 39.08
N ARG A 143 -34.84 -0.11 39.73
CA ARG A 143 -34.00 -1.20 40.29
C ARG A 143 -33.73 -2.50 39.49
N ALA A 144 -32.44 -2.74 39.25
CA ALA A 144 -31.77 -3.98 39.71
C ALA A 144 -30.28 -3.72 39.99
N THR A 145 -29.74 -4.23 41.10
CA THR A 145 -28.30 -4.14 41.44
C THR A 145 -27.63 -5.50 41.28
N ARG A 146 -26.47 -5.57 40.60
CA ARG A 146 -25.59 -6.76 40.65
C ARG A 146 -24.11 -6.43 40.67
N LYS A 147 -23.43 -7.15 41.55
CA LYS A 147 -22.05 -6.99 42.04
C LYS A 147 -20.99 -7.15 40.94
N THR A 148 -19.93 -6.35 41.01
CA THR A 148 -18.63 -6.63 40.39
C THR A 148 -17.94 -7.85 41.04
N PRO A 149 -17.32 -8.74 40.26
CA PRO A 149 -16.20 -9.56 40.72
C PRO A 149 -14.85 -8.93 40.33
N ARG A 150 -13.80 -9.25 41.10
CA ARG A 150 -12.42 -8.77 40.93
C ARG A 150 -11.51 -9.98 40.71
N PHE A 151 -11.16 -10.26 39.47
CA PHE A 151 -10.08 -11.20 39.09
C PHE A 151 -9.10 -10.43 38.19
N ALA A 152 -7.82 -10.30 38.50
CA ALA A 152 -6.80 -11.30 38.88
C ALA A 152 -6.10 -11.89 37.66
N ARG A 153 -4.80 -11.64 37.64
CA ARG A 153 -3.78 -12.07 36.66
C ARG A 153 -3.64 -13.59 36.71
N GLU A 154 -3.91 -14.25 35.59
CA GLU A 154 -3.48 -15.63 35.35
C GLU A 154 -2.34 -15.66 34.34
N GLN A 155 -1.23 -16.29 34.74
CA GLN A 155 -0.17 -16.75 33.85
C GLN A 155 -0.51 -18.20 33.49
N ASN A 156 -0.51 -18.55 32.20
CA ASN A 156 -0.79 -19.92 31.78
C ASN A 156 0.51 -20.64 31.43
N GLU A 157 1.18 -21.14 32.47
CA GLU A 157 2.26 -22.14 32.33
C GLU A 157 1.62 -23.50 32.07
N GLN A 158 2.01 -24.19 31.00
CA GLN A 158 1.63 -25.59 30.79
C GLN A 158 2.77 -26.53 31.26
N PRO A 159 2.46 -27.61 31.98
CA PRO A 159 3.46 -28.43 32.66
C PRO A 159 4.18 -29.41 31.74
N GLU A 160 5.43 -29.74 32.08
CA GLU A 160 6.15 -30.87 31.51
C GLU A 160 5.48 -32.21 31.90
N THR A 161 5.40 -33.14 30.95
CA THR A 161 5.09 -34.55 31.21
C THR A 161 6.22 -35.45 30.72
N LEU A 162 6.79 -36.24 31.62
CA LEU A 162 8.01 -37.03 31.39
C LEU A 162 7.74 -38.53 31.19
N ARG A 163 8.27 -39.06 30.06
CA ARG A 163 8.73 -40.47 29.87
C ARG A 163 7.64 -41.57 29.83
N PRO A 164 7.96 -42.85 29.46
CA PRO A 164 9.24 -43.42 29.02
C PRO A 164 9.24 -44.21 27.67
N GLU A 165 10.45 -44.67 27.30
CA GLU A 165 10.81 -45.93 26.62
C GLU A 165 10.47 -46.24 25.13
N ALA A 166 11.51 -46.05 24.30
CA ALA A 166 12.25 -47.11 23.61
C ALA A 166 11.52 -48.15 22.72
N VAL A 167 11.63 -47.96 21.39
CA VAL A 167 11.55 -49.02 20.38
C VAL A 167 12.76 -48.91 19.44
N LYS A 168 13.31 -50.05 18.98
CA LYS A 168 14.50 -50.14 18.11
C LYS A 168 14.12 -49.95 16.62
N PRO A 169 14.92 -49.25 15.80
CA PRO A 169 14.84 -49.36 14.35
C PRO A 169 15.58 -50.63 13.86
N PRO A 170 15.07 -51.34 12.84
CA PRO A 170 15.85 -52.34 12.11
C PRO A 170 16.80 -51.67 11.10
N THR A 171 17.93 -52.31 10.84
CA THR A 171 18.83 -51.96 9.73
C THR A 171 18.29 -52.50 8.41
N GLU A 172 18.28 -51.68 7.37
CA GLU A 172 18.27 -52.17 5.99
C GLU A 172 19.19 -51.29 5.13
N ALA A 173 19.85 -51.88 4.15
CA ALA A 173 20.96 -51.25 3.42
C ALA A 173 20.56 -50.84 2.00
N THR A 174 21.19 -49.79 1.49
CA THR A 174 21.06 -49.37 0.08
C THR A 174 22.47 -49.02 -0.44
N PRO A 175 22.89 -49.52 -1.62
CA PRO A 175 24.28 -49.47 -2.03
C PRO A 175 24.72 -48.11 -2.54
N LEU A 176 26.04 -47.89 -2.48
CA LEU A 176 26.73 -46.76 -3.10
C LEU A 176 26.51 -46.74 -4.62
N SER A 177 26.27 -45.55 -5.16
CA SER A 177 26.46 -45.24 -6.59
C SER A 177 27.47 -44.09 -6.70
N SER A 178 28.31 -44.12 -7.73
CA SER A 178 29.54 -43.32 -7.80
C SER A 178 29.31 -41.89 -8.30
N LEU A 179 29.86 -40.92 -7.56
CA LEU A 179 30.14 -39.57 -8.09
C LEU A 179 31.45 -39.60 -8.88
N ALA A 180 31.35 -39.51 -10.20
CA ALA A 180 32.44 -39.23 -11.13
C ALA A 180 31.87 -38.59 -12.41
N ASP A 181 32.71 -37.83 -13.11
CA ASP A 181 32.56 -37.40 -14.51
C ASP A 181 31.29 -36.61 -14.87
N ASN A 182 31.33 -35.26 -14.76
CA ASN A 182 30.60 -34.33 -15.65
C ASN A 182 31.06 -32.84 -15.56
N GLU A 183 32.36 -32.59 -15.37
CA GLU A 183 32.97 -31.27 -15.53
C GLU A 183 33.81 -31.22 -16.82
N ASP A 184 33.24 -30.81 -17.97
CA ASP A 184 34.04 -30.44 -19.17
C ASP A 184 33.27 -29.79 -20.37
N ILE A 185 32.00 -29.36 -20.22
CA ILE A 185 31.14 -29.00 -21.39
C ILE A 185 30.91 -27.48 -21.60
N GLU A 186 30.94 -26.64 -20.56
CA GLU A 186 30.53 -25.22 -20.72
C GLU A 186 31.62 -24.29 -21.31
N GLU A 187 32.92 -24.58 -21.17
CA GLU A 187 33.99 -23.66 -21.60
C GLU A 187 34.11 -23.47 -23.13
N ARG A 188 33.43 -24.27 -23.95
CA ARG A 188 33.56 -24.22 -25.43
C ARG A 188 32.50 -23.39 -26.16
N ALA A 189 31.60 -22.71 -25.44
CA ALA A 189 30.55 -21.89 -26.05
C ALA A 189 30.97 -20.45 -26.45
N MET A 190 32.04 -19.89 -25.87
CA MET A 190 32.32 -18.44 -25.92
C MET A 190 33.31 -17.95 -27.00
N THR A 191 33.55 -18.69 -28.09
CA THR A 191 34.52 -18.28 -29.14
C THR A 191 34.06 -18.46 -30.60
N LYS A 192 32.83 -18.03 -30.97
CA LYS A 192 32.44 -17.93 -32.41
C LYS A 192 31.21 -17.04 -32.73
N LYS A 193 31.31 -15.70 -32.58
CA LYS A 193 30.40 -14.72 -33.24
C LYS A 193 30.97 -13.29 -33.24
N ALA A 194 31.97 -13.03 -34.09
CA ALA A 194 32.64 -11.72 -34.17
C ALA A 194 33.15 -11.38 -35.58
N THR A 195 32.26 -11.34 -36.58
CA THR A 195 32.54 -10.73 -37.91
C THR A 195 31.25 -10.58 -38.73
N ALA A 196 31.14 -9.48 -39.51
CA ALA A 196 30.11 -9.20 -40.54
C ALA A 196 28.64 -9.11 -40.04
N HIS A 197 27.74 -8.25 -40.54
CA HIS A 197 27.75 -7.06 -41.42
C HIS A 197 26.38 -6.37 -41.15
N VAL A 198 26.14 -5.05 -41.21
CA VAL A 198 26.03 -4.11 -42.36
C VAL A 198 25.81 -2.70 -41.75
N GLN A 199 26.13 -1.61 -42.46
CA GLN A 199 25.80 -0.23 -42.08
C GLN A 199 24.59 0.29 -42.87
N GLU A 200 23.70 1.05 -42.24
CA GLU A 200 22.88 2.11 -42.87
C GLU A 200 22.42 3.13 -41.78
N PRO A 201 21.81 4.29 -42.11
CA PRO A 201 22.42 5.58 -41.75
C PRO A 201 21.89 6.25 -40.47
N ALA A 202 22.54 7.36 -40.12
CA ALA A 202 22.35 8.10 -38.88
C ALA A 202 20.95 8.72 -38.71
N ASP A 203 20.33 8.44 -37.55
CA ASP A 203 19.38 9.34 -36.90
C ASP A 203 20.13 10.49 -36.20
N GLU A 204 19.48 11.65 -36.11
CA GLU A 204 20.07 12.89 -35.60
C GLU A 204 20.25 12.86 -34.07
N GLN A 205 21.50 12.76 -33.61
CA GLN A 205 21.82 12.92 -32.19
C GLN A 205 21.92 14.41 -31.84
N GLU A 206 20.89 14.94 -31.17
CA GLU A 206 20.90 16.29 -30.60
C GLU A 206 22.10 16.46 -29.65
N PHE A 207 22.94 17.44 -29.96
CA PHE A 207 24.23 17.63 -29.29
C PHE A 207 24.02 18.37 -27.95
N ILE A 208 23.66 17.62 -26.90
CA ILE A 208 23.42 18.16 -25.54
C ILE A 208 24.59 19.07 -25.14
N THR A 209 24.26 20.31 -24.78
CA THR A 209 25.28 21.32 -24.50
C THR A 209 25.97 21.06 -23.17
N ALA A 210 27.23 21.47 -23.04
CA ALA A 210 28.02 21.21 -21.84
C ALA A 210 27.40 21.80 -20.56
N ASP A 211 26.64 22.89 -20.69
CA ASP A 211 25.95 23.55 -19.59
C ASP A 211 24.71 22.77 -19.11
N GLU A 212 23.93 22.15 -20.01
CA GLU A 212 22.81 21.27 -19.63
C GLU A 212 23.29 20.04 -18.84
N TYR A 213 24.49 19.54 -19.16
CA TYR A 213 25.11 18.44 -18.42
C TYR A 213 25.52 18.86 -16.99
N ALA A 214 25.79 20.15 -16.75
CA ALA A 214 26.08 20.66 -15.42
C ALA A 214 24.81 20.80 -14.56
N GLU A 215 23.70 21.28 -15.13
CA GLU A 215 22.46 21.48 -14.38
C GLU A 215 21.80 20.15 -13.96
N GLN A 216 21.78 19.13 -14.83
CA GLN A 216 21.16 17.83 -14.50
C GLN A 216 21.84 17.09 -13.34
N HIS A 217 23.12 17.37 -13.06
CA HIS A 217 23.84 16.75 -11.93
C HIS A 217 23.61 17.44 -10.57
N THR A 218 22.78 18.49 -10.49
CA THR A 218 22.43 19.14 -9.21
C THR A 218 21.39 18.38 -8.38
N THR A 219 20.80 17.29 -8.87
CA THR A 219 20.10 16.32 -8.00
C THR A 219 21.13 15.59 -7.14
N SER A 220 21.39 16.11 -5.94
CA SER A 220 22.39 15.60 -5.02
C SER A 220 22.12 14.16 -4.61
N ALA A 221 22.75 13.21 -5.30
CA ALA A 221 22.86 11.84 -4.83
C ALA A 221 23.60 11.87 -3.49
N GLN A 222 22.88 11.65 -2.38
CA GLN A 222 23.51 11.56 -1.07
C GLN A 222 24.59 10.48 -1.13
N VAL A 223 25.85 10.88 -0.94
CA VAL A 223 26.99 9.98 -0.92
C VAL A 223 26.88 9.12 0.33
N VAL A 224 26.22 7.97 0.17
CA VAL A 224 25.94 7.03 1.24
C VAL A 224 27.26 6.61 1.89
N PRO A 225 27.48 6.88 3.19
CA PRO A 225 28.71 6.48 3.85
C PRO A 225 28.93 4.97 3.77
N LEU A 226 30.18 4.55 3.54
CA LEU A 226 30.54 3.12 3.44
C LEU A 226 30.19 2.33 4.72
N SER A 227 30.09 3.01 5.87
CA SER A 227 29.55 2.47 7.12
C SER A 227 28.10 2.01 6.95
N PHE A 228 27.20 2.86 6.44
CA PHE A 228 25.78 2.52 6.26
C PHE A 228 25.57 1.38 5.27
N ALA A 229 26.39 1.27 4.22
CA ALA A 229 26.37 0.12 3.32
C ALA A 229 26.67 -1.21 4.06
N LYS A 230 27.61 -1.19 5.01
CA LYS A 230 27.90 -2.32 5.90
C LYS A 230 26.74 -2.56 6.89
N THR A 231 26.19 -1.52 7.50
CA THR A 231 25.00 -1.60 8.37
C THR A 231 23.83 -2.28 7.66
N LEU A 232 23.49 -1.86 6.44
CA LEU A 232 22.48 -2.50 5.59
C LEU A 232 22.82 -3.96 5.26
N SER A 233 24.10 -4.30 5.07
CA SER A 233 24.49 -5.68 4.79
C SER A 233 24.28 -6.60 6.00
N THR A 234 24.49 -6.09 7.22
CA THR A 234 24.18 -6.83 8.46
C THR A 234 22.68 -6.91 8.71
N LEU A 235 21.93 -5.82 8.51
CA LEU A 235 20.46 -5.79 8.69
C LEU A 235 19.68 -6.66 7.68
N LYS A 236 20.33 -7.14 6.61
CA LYS A 236 19.78 -8.10 5.63
C LYS A 236 20.06 -9.57 5.96
N GLN A 237 20.81 -9.87 7.02
CA GLN A 237 21.07 -11.25 7.41
C GLN A 237 19.78 -11.95 7.86
N PRO A 238 19.67 -13.29 7.68
CA PRO A 238 18.52 -14.04 8.13
C PRO A 238 18.34 -13.93 9.65
N VAL A 239 17.08 -13.92 10.11
CA VAL A 239 16.74 -13.79 11.52
C VAL A 239 16.89 -15.15 12.21
N ASP A 240 17.40 -15.17 13.45
CA ASP A 240 17.45 -16.39 14.28
C ASP A 240 16.03 -17.01 14.34
N PRO A 241 15.84 -18.29 13.92
CA PRO A 241 14.55 -18.95 13.95
C PRO A 241 13.85 -18.93 15.30
N ARG A 242 14.59 -18.76 16.42
CA ARG A 242 14.02 -18.62 17.78
C ARG A 242 13.27 -17.31 18.01
N LEU A 243 13.51 -16.28 17.18
CA LEU A 243 12.82 -14.99 17.22
C LEU A 243 11.61 -14.95 16.27
N ILE A 244 11.46 -15.97 15.41
CA ILE A 244 10.28 -16.16 14.57
C ILE A 244 9.20 -16.84 15.42
N LYS A 245 8.01 -16.25 15.43
CA LYS A 245 6.79 -16.84 16.01
C LYS A 245 5.77 -17.08 14.91
N THR A 246 4.85 -18.01 15.14
CA THR A 246 3.81 -18.35 14.16
C THR A 246 2.44 -18.08 14.75
N ARG A 247 1.52 -17.53 13.95
CA ARG A 247 0.13 -17.25 14.32
C ARG A 247 -0.82 -17.73 13.24
N GLU A 248 -2.08 -17.90 13.59
CA GLU A 248 -3.16 -17.98 12.59
C GLU A 248 -3.21 -16.64 11.84
N GLY A 249 -2.94 -16.65 10.53
CA GLY A 249 -2.82 -15.44 9.71
C GLY A 249 -4.07 -15.15 8.91
N TRP A 250 -4.48 -16.11 8.09
CA TRP A 250 -5.75 -16.09 7.36
C TRP A 250 -6.40 -17.48 7.38
N THR A 251 -7.69 -17.54 7.05
CA THR A 251 -8.42 -18.81 6.90
C THR A 251 -8.98 -18.85 5.50
N ASP A 252 -8.70 -19.93 4.77
CA ASP A 252 -9.23 -20.12 3.43
C ASP A 252 -10.75 -20.36 3.45
N ARG A 253 -11.41 -20.17 2.31
CA ARG A 253 -12.82 -20.50 2.07
C ARG A 253 -13.18 -21.96 2.39
N GLN A 254 -12.21 -22.89 2.41
CA GLN A 254 -12.39 -24.27 2.87
C GLN A 254 -12.35 -24.44 4.41
N GLY A 255 -12.10 -23.38 5.18
CA GLY A 255 -11.94 -23.43 6.64
C GLY A 255 -10.52 -23.77 7.11
N ASN A 256 -9.59 -24.01 6.19
CA ASN A 256 -8.18 -24.29 6.48
C ASN A 256 -7.50 -23.04 7.05
N LYS A 257 -6.84 -23.16 8.21
CA LYS A 257 -6.10 -22.06 8.83
C LYS A 257 -4.66 -22.01 8.29
N HIS A 258 -4.31 -20.91 7.62
CA HIS A 258 -2.96 -20.67 7.15
C HIS A 258 -2.15 -20.00 8.25
N MET A 259 -1.06 -20.66 8.65
CA MET A 259 -0.15 -20.21 9.69
C MET A 259 0.88 -19.25 9.09
N VAL A 260 1.01 -18.05 9.67
CA VAL A 260 1.90 -16.98 9.21
C VAL A 260 3.01 -16.76 10.22
N GLU A 261 4.25 -16.77 9.73
CA GLU A 261 5.46 -16.46 10.46
C GLU A 261 5.60 -14.94 10.67
N TYR A 262 6.00 -14.51 11.87
CA TYR A 262 6.19 -13.10 12.20
C TYR A 262 7.25 -12.91 13.28
N VAL A 263 7.93 -11.77 13.25
CA VAL A 263 8.81 -11.31 14.35
C VAL A 263 8.04 -10.32 15.23
N GLU A 264 8.30 -10.33 16.53
CA GLU A 264 7.77 -9.36 17.49
C GLU A 264 8.49 -8.01 17.42
N TRP A 265 7.83 -6.94 17.84
CA TRP A 265 8.34 -5.57 17.68
C TRP A 265 9.61 -5.33 18.49
N HIS A 266 9.72 -5.91 19.69
CA HIS A 266 10.92 -5.78 20.54
C HIS A 266 12.11 -6.50 19.91
N ALA A 267 11.94 -7.70 19.33
CA ALA A 267 13.03 -8.41 18.66
C ALA A 267 13.56 -7.64 17.43
N VAL A 268 12.73 -6.81 16.78
CA VAL A 268 13.18 -5.87 15.73
C VAL A 268 13.95 -4.68 16.33
N ALA A 269 13.55 -4.17 17.50
CA ALA A 269 14.32 -3.16 18.22
C ALA A 269 15.67 -3.71 18.73
N ASP A 270 15.70 -4.90 19.35
CA ASP A 270 16.91 -5.60 19.83
C ASP A 270 17.95 -5.87 18.73
N ILE A 271 17.50 -5.95 17.46
CA ILE A 271 18.35 -6.06 16.27
C ILE A 271 18.85 -4.67 15.86
N LEU A 272 17.99 -3.65 15.85
CA LEU A 272 18.36 -2.27 15.55
C LEU A 272 19.37 -1.69 16.56
N ASP A 273 19.13 -1.83 17.86
CA ASP A 273 20.04 -1.39 18.92
C ASP A 273 21.43 -2.04 18.82
N ARG A 274 21.49 -3.30 18.37
CA ARG A 274 22.73 -4.08 18.27
C ARG A 274 23.53 -3.78 17.00
N VAL A 275 22.86 -3.52 15.88
CA VAL A 275 23.49 -3.37 14.55
C VAL A 275 23.64 -1.89 14.16
N ALA A 276 22.75 -1.04 14.63
CA ALA A 276 22.61 0.36 14.25
C ALA A 276 22.16 1.23 15.45
N PRO A 277 22.95 1.34 16.54
CA PRO A 277 22.57 2.11 17.75
C PRO A 277 22.37 3.61 17.53
N THR A 278 22.64 4.12 16.32
CA THR A 278 22.31 5.47 15.83
C THR A 278 20.86 5.59 15.32
N TRP A 279 20.06 4.51 15.37
CA TRP A 279 18.69 4.51 14.87
C TRP A 279 17.76 5.40 15.70
N SER A 280 16.68 5.85 15.05
CA SER A 280 15.63 6.63 15.71
C SER A 280 14.26 6.28 15.15
N HIS A 281 13.24 6.31 16.01
CA HIS A 281 11.83 6.10 15.69
C HIS A 281 11.05 7.41 15.81
N SER A 282 10.13 7.67 14.88
CA SER A 282 9.16 8.76 15.00
C SER A 282 7.82 8.39 14.34
N VAL A 283 6.71 8.66 15.03
CA VAL A 283 5.37 8.57 14.43
C VAL A 283 5.13 9.82 13.60
N ARG A 284 4.88 9.65 12.29
CA ARG A 284 4.67 10.74 11.31
C ARG A 284 3.22 11.19 11.23
N GLY A 285 2.28 10.26 11.43
CA GLY A 285 0.86 10.54 11.32
C GLY A 285 0.02 9.35 11.76
N ILE A 286 -1.15 9.65 12.31
CA ILE A 286 -2.17 8.70 12.72
C ILE A 286 -3.45 9.11 12.01
N VAL A 287 -4.06 8.20 11.24
CA VAL A 287 -5.25 8.46 10.44
C VAL A 287 -6.28 7.37 10.75
N GLN A 288 -7.43 7.77 11.29
CA GLN A 288 -8.56 6.86 11.46
C GLN A 288 -9.35 6.76 10.14
N ILE A 289 -9.65 5.53 9.73
CA ILE A 289 -10.38 5.17 8.52
C ILE A 289 -11.49 4.21 8.94
N GLY A 290 -12.61 4.76 9.39
CA GLY A 290 -13.73 3.98 9.95
C GLY A 290 -13.39 3.35 11.30
N ASP A 291 -13.56 2.03 11.38
CA ASP A 291 -13.23 1.17 12.52
C ASP A 291 -11.73 0.82 12.62
N MET A 292 -10.92 1.23 11.64
CA MET A 292 -9.48 1.01 11.60
C MET A 292 -8.68 2.28 11.84
N VAL A 293 -7.51 2.13 12.47
CA VAL A 293 -6.49 3.16 12.60
C VAL A 293 -5.25 2.76 11.78
N ALA A 294 -4.79 3.68 10.93
CA ALA A 294 -3.55 3.57 10.19
C ALA A 294 -2.49 4.48 10.84
N VAL A 295 -1.36 3.90 11.24
CA VAL A 295 -0.23 4.62 11.85
C VAL A 295 0.94 4.60 10.88
N THR A 296 1.53 5.75 10.62
CA THR A 296 2.73 5.89 9.78
C THR A 296 3.93 6.18 10.67
N CYS A 297 4.92 5.29 10.69
CA CYS A 297 6.16 5.44 11.44
C CYS A 297 7.36 5.58 10.51
N ALA A 298 8.28 6.47 10.86
CA ALA A 298 9.56 6.66 10.19
C ALA A 298 10.69 6.13 11.09
N ILE A 299 11.50 5.21 10.55
CA ILE A 299 12.78 4.83 11.13
C ILE A 299 13.89 5.55 10.37
N SER A 300 14.83 6.18 11.08
CA SER A 300 16.01 6.81 10.49
C SER A 300 17.29 6.18 11.02
N ILE A 301 18.20 5.79 10.12
CA ILE A 301 19.50 5.20 10.45
C ILE A 301 20.58 5.92 9.62
N ASP A 302 21.61 6.46 10.28
CA ASP A 302 22.73 7.20 9.67
C ASP A 302 22.31 8.25 8.63
N GLY A 303 21.20 8.96 8.90
CA GLY A 303 20.61 10.00 8.04
C GLY A 303 19.65 9.49 6.96
N VAL A 304 19.56 8.18 6.73
CA VAL A 304 18.59 7.57 5.78
C VAL A 304 17.29 7.21 6.50
N THR A 305 16.20 7.89 6.15
CA THR A 305 14.85 7.61 6.68
C THR A 305 14.07 6.67 5.76
N ARG A 306 13.34 5.70 6.34
CA ARG A 306 12.34 4.87 5.63
C ARG A 306 11.07 4.76 6.46
N GLU A 307 9.92 4.87 5.81
CA GLU A 307 8.61 4.95 6.48
C GLU A 307 7.79 3.67 6.25
N GLY A 308 7.02 3.25 7.25
CA GLY A 308 6.12 2.10 7.21
C GLY A 308 4.73 2.47 7.73
N VAL A 309 3.68 1.91 7.12
CA VAL A 309 2.28 2.14 7.51
C VAL A 309 1.71 0.83 8.07
N GLY A 310 1.36 0.83 9.35
CA GLY A 310 0.74 -0.29 10.05
C GLY A 310 -0.73 -0.02 10.37
N THR A 311 -1.49 -1.08 10.62
CA THR A 311 -2.95 -0.99 10.79
C THR A 311 -3.46 -1.79 11.99
N GLY A 312 -4.49 -1.26 12.65
CA GLY A 312 -5.19 -1.90 13.76
C GLY A 312 -6.64 -1.43 13.85
N ASN A 313 -7.39 -1.98 14.81
CA ASN A 313 -8.74 -1.51 15.12
C ASN A 313 -8.65 -0.20 15.97
N ALA A 314 -9.57 0.74 15.74
CA ALA A 314 -9.58 2.05 16.37
C ALA A 314 -10.30 2.09 17.74
N ASP A 315 -11.21 1.14 17.98
CA ASP A 315 -12.09 1.11 19.17
C ASP A 315 -11.36 0.73 20.47
N ASN A 316 -10.08 0.34 20.38
CA ASN A 316 -9.31 -0.19 21.49
C ASN A 316 -7.84 0.27 21.43
N GLU A 317 -7.31 0.72 22.57
CA GLU A 317 -5.91 1.13 22.74
C GLU A 317 -4.90 0.04 22.30
N THR A 318 -5.25 -1.24 22.48
CA THR A 318 -4.44 -2.37 22.00
C THR A 318 -4.37 -2.45 20.47
N GLY A 319 -5.41 -1.98 19.77
CA GLY A 319 -5.44 -1.85 18.31
C GLY A 319 -4.57 -0.71 17.80
N ILE A 320 -4.57 0.45 18.49
CA ILE A 320 -3.67 1.57 18.20
C ILE A 320 -2.21 1.15 18.41
N LYS A 321 -1.88 0.53 19.55
CA LYS A 321 -0.54 -0.02 19.83
C LYS A 321 -0.12 -1.07 18.79
N LYS A 322 -1.04 -1.95 18.37
CA LYS A 322 -0.79 -2.93 17.30
C LYS A 322 -0.47 -2.24 15.96
N ALA A 323 -1.15 -1.14 15.62
CA ALA A 323 -0.89 -0.39 14.40
C ALA A 323 0.51 0.24 14.40
N GLU A 324 0.94 0.86 15.51
CA GLU A 324 2.28 1.40 15.69
C GLU A 324 3.37 0.31 15.63
N HIS A 325 3.17 -0.82 16.33
CA HIS A 325 4.08 -1.97 16.27
C HIS A 325 4.20 -2.57 14.85
N ASP A 326 3.12 -2.57 14.06
CA ASP A 326 3.14 -3.05 12.67
C ASP A 326 3.82 -2.02 11.74
N ALA A 327 3.61 -0.72 11.99
CA ALA A 327 4.24 0.38 11.27
C ALA A 327 5.77 0.39 11.44
N LEU A 328 6.24 0.24 12.70
CA LEU A 328 7.65 0.08 13.05
C LEU A 328 8.29 -1.08 12.27
N LYS A 329 7.66 -2.26 12.31
CA LYS A 329 8.17 -3.43 11.58
C LYS A 329 8.20 -3.22 10.08
N ARG A 330 7.16 -2.61 9.49
CA ARG A 330 7.12 -2.30 8.04
C ARG A 330 8.15 -1.24 7.62
N ALA A 331 8.55 -0.34 8.51
CA ALA A 331 9.69 0.54 8.28
C ALA A 331 11.01 -0.25 8.33
N ALA A 332 11.20 -1.10 9.34
CA ALA A 332 12.40 -1.92 9.54
C ALA A 332 12.67 -2.91 8.38
N ILE A 333 11.62 -3.56 7.86
CA ILE A 333 11.70 -4.47 6.71
C ILE A 333 12.27 -3.76 5.46
N LYS A 334 12.02 -2.45 5.29
CA LYS A 334 12.59 -1.67 4.19
C LYS A 334 14.10 -1.46 4.31
N PHE A 335 14.70 -1.62 5.50
CA PHE A 335 16.17 -1.65 5.66
C PHE A 335 16.75 -3.07 5.43
N GLY A 336 15.94 -4.12 5.62
CA GLY A 336 16.31 -5.51 5.34
C GLY A 336 15.82 -6.52 6.38
N ILE A 337 15.51 -6.05 7.59
CA ILE A 337 15.22 -6.89 8.77
C ILE A 337 14.01 -7.78 8.50
N ALA A 338 14.15 -9.10 8.71
CA ALA A 338 13.10 -10.10 8.52
C ALA A 338 12.46 -10.12 7.10
N ARG A 339 13.12 -9.55 6.09
CA ARG A 339 12.57 -9.43 4.72
C ARG A 339 12.29 -10.79 4.07
N GLU A 340 13.07 -11.81 4.43
CA GLU A 340 12.88 -13.20 3.98
C GLU A 340 11.51 -13.78 4.35
N LEU A 341 10.93 -13.39 5.50
CA LEU A 341 9.61 -13.88 5.93
C LEU A 341 8.50 -13.35 5.03
N TYR A 342 8.61 -12.08 4.62
CA TYR A 342 7.66 -11.46 3.70
C TYR A 342 7.79 -12.02 2.28
N GLN A 343 8.98 -12.47 1.88
CA GLN A 343 9.17 -13.18 0.61
C GLN A 343 8.57 -14.60 0.68
N ARG A 344 8.86 -15.36 1.74
CA ARG A 344 8.24 -16.67 1.97
C ARG A 344 6.71 -16.59 2.08
N GLU A 345 6.18 -15.57 2.74
CA GLU A 345 4.73 -15.32 2.83
C GLU A 345 4.15 -14.91 1.46
N SER A 346 4.82 -14.06 0.67
CA SER A 346 4.36 -13.75 -0.69
C SER A 346 4.38 -14.96 -1.61
N ASP A 347 5.43 -15.78 -1.58
CA ASP A 347 5.56 -16.96 -2.43
C ASP A 347 4.47 -18.00 -2.11
N VAL A 348 4.13 -18.17 -0.83
CA VAL A 348 3.01 -19.01 -0.36
C VAL A 348 1.66 -18.41 -0.77
N ILE A 349 1.45 -17.09 -0.64
CA ILE A 349 0.21 -16.43 -1.03
C ILE A 349 0.03 -16.39 -2.55
N GLU A 350 1.09 -16.28 -3.35
CA GLU A 350 1.00 -16.37 -4.81
C GLU A 350 0.79 -17.81 -5.27
N THR A 351 1.39 -18.81 -4.61
CA THR A 351 1.20 -20.23 -4.95
C THR A 351 -0.17 -20.79 -4.51
N GLN A 352 -0.70 -20.35 -3.37
CA GLN A 352 -1.94 -20.90 -2.78
C GLN A 352 -3.14 -19.95 -2.87
N GLY A 353 -2.88 -18.65 -2.97
CA GLY A 353 -3.87 -17.57 -3.03
C GLY A 353 -3.99 -16.90 -4.40
N GLN A 354 -3.30 -17.40 -5.43
CA GLN A 354 -3.76 -17.20 -6.80
C GLN A 354 -5.22 -17.67 -6.89
N GLY A 355 -6.13 -16.72 -7.17
CA GLY A 355 -7.48 -17.07 -7.63
C GLY A 355 -7.37 -17.97 -8.87
N PRO A 356 -8.39 -18.82 -9.13
CA PRO A 356 -8.29 -19.92 -10.10
C PRO A 356 -7.65 -19.47 -11.41
N GLN A 357 -6.64 -20.22 -11.85
CA GLN A 357 -5.84 -19.90 -13.03
C GLN A 357 -6.75 -19.56 -14.22
N PRO A 358 -6.35 -18.69 -15.17
CA PRO A 358 -7.12 -18.46 -16.39
C PRO A 358 -7.21 -19.74 -17.23
N GLY A 359 -8.27 -20.52 -17.01
CA GLY A 359 -8.48 -21.87 -17.54
C GLY A 359 -8.86 -22.94 -16.49
N GLU A 360 -8.72 -22.65 -15.19
CA GLU A 360 -9.16 -23.55 -14.11
C GLU A 360 -10.62 -23.28 -13.69
N PHE A 361 -11.36 -24.34 -13.41
CA PHE A 361 -12.78 -24.26 -13.06
C PHE A 361 -13.00 -23.88 -11.60
N PRO A 362 -14.00 -23.01 -11.28
CA PRO A 362 -14.36 -22.72 -9.91
C PRO A 362 -14.79 -23.98 -9.15
N ARG A 363 -14.16 -24.26 -7.99
CA ARG A 363 -14.45 -25.43 -7.14
C ARG A 363 -15.93 -25.57 -6.73
N ASP A 364 -16.64 -24.44 -6.65
CA ASP A 364 -18.11 -24.38 -6.57
C ASP A 364 -18.66 -23.91 -7.93
N PRO A 365 -18.99 -24.80 -8.88
CA PRO A 365 -19.53 -24.38 -10.18
C PRO A 365 -21.00 -23.92 -10.09
N LEU A 366 -21.80 -24.54 -9.22
CA LEU A 366 -23.25 -24.32 -9.06
C LEU A 366 -23.59 -22.97 -8.44
N ALA A 367 -24.59 -22.28 -9.00
CA ALA A 367 -25.06 -20.97 -8.54
C ALA A 367 -25.69 -21.03 -7.14
N LYS A 368 -25.26 -20.16 -6.23
CA LYS A 368 -25.78 -20.14 -4.83
C LYS A 368 -27.01 -19.25 -4.64
N SER A 369 -27.44 -18.53 -5.68
CA SER A 369 -28.69 -17.73 -5.68
C SER A 369 -29.12 -17.37 -7.10
N MET A 370 -30.37 -16.95 -7.30
CA MET A 370 -30.85 -16.38 -8.58
C MET A 370 -30.04 -15.17 -9.05
N ALA A 371 -29.41 -14.42 -8.14
CA ALA A 371 -28.54 -13.29 -8.47
C ALA A 371 -27.14 -13.72 -8.94
N ASP A 372 -26.75 -14.97 -8.69
CA ASP A 372 -25.48 -15.60 -9.09
C ASP A 372 -25.66 -16.58 -10.27
N LEU A 373 -26.90 -16.93 -10.63
CA LEU A 373 -27.24 -17.81 -11.76
C LEU A 373 -26.76 -17.26 -13.10
N VAL A 374 -26.31 -18.14 -14.00
CA VAL A 374 -25.85 -17.82 -15.35
C VAL A 374 -26.79 -16.85 -16.07
N THR A 375 -26.22 -15.82 -16.71
CA THR A 375 -27.05 -14.86 -17.45
C THR A 375 -27.55 -15.45 -18.78
N PRO A 376 -28.73 -15.04 -19.29
CA PRO A 376 -29.20 -15.45 -20.62
C PRO A 376 -28.20 -15.13 -21.75
N LYS A 377 -27.39 -14.06 -21.58
CA LYS A 377 -26.29 -13.74 -22.51
C LYS A 377 -25.17 -14.78 -22.46
N GLN A 378 -24.77 -15.26 -21.27
CA GLN A 378 -23.78 -16.32 -21.14
C GLN A 378 -24.30 -17.65 -21.68
N LEU A 379 -25.54 -18.05 -21.40
CA LEU A 379 -26.16 -19.23 -22.02
C LEU A 379 -26.18 -19.13 -23.55
N GLY A 380 -26.50 -17.95 -24.10
CA GLY A 380 -26.41 -17.71 -25.55
C GLY A 380 -25.00 -17.86 -26.13
N MET A 381 -23.97 -17.41 -25.40
CA MET A 381 -22.57 -17.59 -25.80
C MET A 381 -22.11 -19.05 -25.69
N ILE A 382 -22.46 -19.75 -24.62
CA ILE A 382 -22.19 -21.19 -24.42
C ILE A 382 -22.79 -22.01 -25.58
N ARG A 383 -24.08 -21.79 -25.88
CA ARG A 383 -24.81 -22.49 -26.95
C ARG A 383 -24.35 -22.12 -28.37
N ALA A 384 -23.65 -21.00 -28.55
CA ALA A 384 -23.00 -20.64 -29.81
C ALA A 384 -21.66 -21.37 -29.97
N LEU A 385 -20.76 -21.22 -28.98
CA LEU A 385 -19.41 -21.81 -29.01
C LEU A 385 -19.45 -23.34 -29.06
N ALA A 386 -20.33 -23.98 -28.28
CA ALA A 386 -20.48 -25.43 -28.30
C ALA A 386 -20.96 -25.94 -29.68
N ARG A 387 -21.87 -25.22 -30.35
CA ARG A 387 -22.30 -25.54 -31.72
C ARG A 387 -21.16 -25.37 -32.73
N GLU A 388 -20.36 -24.32 -32.59
CA GLU A 388 -19.19 -24.08 -33.44
C GLU A 388 -18.08 -25.12 -33.22
N ALA A 389 -18.02 -25.74 -32.04
CA ALA A 389 -17.15 -26.89 -31.72
C ALA A 389 -17.84 -28.26 -31.90
N GLY A 390 -19.09 -28.32 -32.40
CA GLY A 390 -19.81 -29.58 -32.59
C GLY A 390 -20.05 -30.45 -31.35
N VAL A 391 -19.94 -29.89 -30.13
CA VAL A 391 -20.14 -30.60 -28.85
C VAL A 391 -21.48 -30.19 -28.24
N ASP A 392 -22.17 -31.08 -27.51
CA ASP A 392 -23.28 -30.63 -26.68
C ASP A 392 -22.78 -29.91 -25.41
N HIS A 393 -23.36 -28.74 -25.19
CA HIS A 393 -23.00 -27.85 -24.09
C HIS A 393 -23.34 -28.38 -22.69
N ASP A 394 -24.43 -29.15 -22.53
CA ASP A 394 -24.82 -29.71 -21.24
C ASP A 394 -24.05 -31.00 -20.95
N GLU A 395 -23.78 -31.86 -21.93
CA GLU A 395 -22.90 -33.02 -21.78
C GLU A 395 -21.48 -32.60 -21.39
N GLU A 396 -20.88 -31.62 -22.08
CA GLU A 396 -19.54 -31.11 -21.79
C GLU A 396 -19.47 -30.40 -20.42
N SER A 397 -20.50 -29.63 -20.06
CA SER A 397 -20.61 -29.01 -18.73
C SER A 397 -20.72 -30.07 -17.62
N GLN A 398 -21.45 -31.16 -17.89
CA GLN A 398 -21.60 -32.27 -16.95
C GLN A 398 -20.34 -33.14 -16.86
N ALA A 399 -19.58 -33.31 -17.95
CA ALA A 399 -18.30 -34.01 -17.93
C ALA A 399 -17.23 -33.23 -17.14
N VAL A 400 -17.13 -31.92 -17.39
CA VAL A 400 -16.03 -31.07 -16.88
C VAL A 400 -16.34 -30.48 -15.48
N MET A 401 -17.56 -30.00 -15.25
CA MET A 401 -17.96 -29.34 -13.98
C MET A 401 -18.99 -30.13 -13.16
N ARG A 402 -19.55 -31.22 -13.70
CA ARG A 402 -20.60 -32.05 -13.06
C ARG A 402 -21.90 -31.32 -12.75
N VAL A 403 -22.17 -30.22 -13.46
CA VAL A 403 -23.35 -29.35 -13.29
C VAL A 403 -23.91 -28.97 -14.66
N ARG A 404 -25.24 -28.90 -14.78
CA ARG A 404 -25.94 -28.52 -16.02
C ARG A 404 -25.72 -27.03 -16.33
N THR A 405 -25.71 -26.64 -17.60
CA THR A 405 -25.36 -25.26 -18.00
C THR A 405 -26.28 -24.20 -17.39
N GLU A 406 -27.56 -24.53 -17.18
CA GLU A 406 -28.56 -23.64 -16.59
C GLU A 406 -28.40 -23.46 -15.06
N GLU A 407 -27.65 -24.33 -14.39
CA GLU A 407 -27.38 -24.28 -12.94
C GLU A 407 -26.04 -23.60 -12.60
N LEU A 408 -25.24 -23.25 -13.60
CA LEU A 408 -23.93 -22.63 -13.42
C LEU A 408 -24.01 -21.25 -12.76
N SER A 409 -23.05 -20.97 -11.88
CA SER A 409 -22.76 -19.62 -11.41
C SER A 409 -22.23 -18.75 -12.55
N LYS A 410 -22.42 -17.42 -12.46
CA LYS A 410 -21.88 -16.44 -13.42
C LYS A 410 -20.36 -16.51 -13.59
N ARG A 411 -19.64 -17.05 -12.59
CA ARG A 411 -18.20 -17.28 -12.66
C ARG A 411 -17.89 -18.57 -13.44
N ALA A 412 -18.51 -19.68 -13.07
CA ALA A 412 -18.32 -20.96 -13.76
C ALA A 412 -18.71 -20.90 -15.24
N ALA A 413 -19.82 -20.23 -15.57
CA ALA A 413 -20.23 -19.97 -16.94
C ALA A 413 -19.20 -19.16 -17.75
N SER A 414 -18.41 -18.27 -17.12
CA SER A 414 -17.33 -17.56 -17.82
C SER A 414 -16.12 -18.47 -18.05
N SER A 415 -15.67 -19.23 -17.05
CA SER A 415 -14.60 -20.23 -17.22
C SER A 415 -14.97 -21.27 -18.29
N PHE A 416 -16.24 -21.69 -18.36
CA PHE A 416 -16.73 -22.63 -19.36
C PHE A 416 -16.80 -22.03 -20.78
N ILE A 417 -17.14 -20.74 -20.90
CA ILE A 417 -17.02 -20.00 -22.18
C ILE A 417 -15.57 -19.98 -22.67
N ASP A 418 -14.59 -19.84 -21.79
CA ASP A 418 -13.17 -19.84 -22.18
C ASP A 418 -12.63 -21.25 -22.50
N HIS A 419 -13.13 -22.28 -21.81
CA HIS A 419 -12.89 -23.69 -22.17
C HIS A 419 -13.45 -24.06 -23.55
N LEU A 420 -14.71 -23.68 -23.85
CA LEU A 420 -15.32 -23.98 -25.16
C LEU A 420 -14.56 -23.32 -26.32
N LYS A 421 -14.01 -22.11 -26.14
CA LYS A 421 -13.08 -21.49 -27.12
C LYS A 421 -11.80 -22.30 -27.30
N LYS A 422 -11.29 -22.93 -26.24
CA LYS A 422 -10.09 -23.77 -26.32
C LYS A 422 -10.37 -25.03 -27.13
N VAL A 423 -11.47 -25.73 -26.84
CA VAL A 423 -11.94 -26.90 -27.62
C VAL A 423 -12.15 -26.55 -29.09
N GLN A 424 -12.82 -25.42 -29.38
CA GLN A 424 -13.02 -24.89 -30.73
C GLN A 424 -11.69 -24.66 -31.48
N ASN A 425 -10.69 -24.09 -30.81
CA ASN A 425 -9.36 -23.89 -31.40
C ASN A 425 -8.64 -25.23 -31.67
N GLU A 426 -8.70 -26.17 -30.72
CA GLU A 426 -8.01 -27.47 -30.82
C GLU A 426 -8.55 -28.30 -32.00
N GLN A 427 -9.88 -28.42 -32.13
CA GLN A 427 -10.52 -29.05 -33.30
C GLN A 427 -10.20 -28.31 -34.61
N GLY A 428 -10.19 -26.97 -34.59
CA GLY A 428 -9.86 -26.13 -35.74
C GLY A 428 -8.44 -26.31 -36.26
N PHE A 429 -7.51 -26.80 -35.42
CA PHE A 429 -6.17 -27.22 -35.83
C PHE A 429 -6.14 -28.66 -36.39
N GLU A 430 -6.96 -29.57 -35.86
CA GLU A 430 -6.98 -30.97 -36.28
C GLU A 430 -7.54 -31.15 -37.70
N VAL A 431 -8.68 -30.50 -38.01
CA VAL A 431 -9.27 -30.51 -39.37
C VAL A 431 -8.28 -29.96 -40.41
N ARG A 432 -7.46 -28.96 -40.04
CA ARG A 432 -6.43 -28.36 -40.91
C ARG A 432 -5.13 -29.18 -41.04
N ARG A 433 -4.99 -30.29 -40.32
CA ARG A 433 -3.89 -31.26 -40.49
C ARG A 433 -4.29 -32.51 -41.28
N ALA A 434 -5.58 -32.70 -41.51
CA ALA A 434 -6.15 -33.82 -42.27
C ALA A 434 -6.53 -33.45 -43.72
N SER A 435 -6.07 -32.30 -44.21
CA SER A 435 -6.22 -31.79 -45.58
C SER A 435 -4.86 -31.42 -46.16
#